data_AF-A0A7V3WE65-F1
#
_entry.id   AF-A0A7V3WE65-F1
#
_cell.length_a   1.000
_cell.length_b   1.000
_cell.length_c   1.000
_cell.angle_alpha   90.00
_cell.angle_beta   90.00
_cell.angle_gamma   90.00
#
_symmetry.space_group_name_H-M   'P 1'
#
loop_
_entity.id
_entity.type
_entity.pdbx_description
1 polymer ?
#
loop_
_entity_poly.entity_id
_entity_poly.type
_entity_poly.pdbx_seq_one_letter_code
_entity_poly.pdbx_strand_id
1 'polypeptide(L)'
;MKTLTIQVPDEVYEACEREAAITGRSVEQCVMEFLLKYGPRPQPKLSEEERRAAMERLERYIGAVCSGDSQSADNERIDADLAGEYSALHQEAL
;
A
#
# COMPACT_ATOMS: atom_id res chain seq x y z
N MET A 1 1.64 7.34 -32.66
CA MET A 1 1.98 6.33 -31.65
C MET A 1 3.41 6.56 -31.17
N LYS A 2 3.70 6.27 -29.91
CA LYS A 2 5.06 6.26 -29.35
C LYS A 2 5.34 4.86 -28.82
N THR A 3 6.56 4.37 -29.01
CA THR A 3 6.98 3.03 -28.55
C THR A 3 7.97 3.19 -27.41
N LEU A 4 7.79 2.39 -26.35
CA LEU A 4 8.69 2.32 -25.20
C LEU A 4 9.24 0.90 -25.11
N THR A 5 10.56 0.78 -24.99
CA THR A 5 11.24 -0.50 -24.75
C THR A 5 11.98 -0.41 -23.43
N ILE A 6 11.67 -1.32 -22.50
CA ILE A 6 12.31 -1.41 -21.19
C ILE A 6 12.94 -2.78 -21.03
N GLN A 7 14.14 -2.83 -20.47
CA GLN A 7 14.76 -4.06 -20.01
C GLN A 7 14.40 -4.23 -18.54
N VAL A 8 13.83 -5.37 -18.19
CA VAL A 8 13.43 -5.70 -16.81
C VAL A 8 14.08 -7.04 -16.43
N PRO A 9 14.34 -7.28 -15.13
CA PRO A 9 14.73 -8.60 -14.65
C PRO A 9 13.70 -9.67 -15.05
N ASP A 10 14.15 -10.88 -15.30
CA ASP A 10 13.29 -11.99 -15.74
C ASP A 10 12.13 -12.25 -14.77
N GLU A 11 12.40 -12.20 -13.46
CA GLU A 11 11.39 -12.35 -12.40
C GLU A 11 10.23 -11.34 -12.50
N VAL A 12 10.51 -10.12 -12.98
CA VAL A 12 9.50 -9.07 -13.17
C VAL A 12 8.66 -9.37 -14.41
N TYR A 13 9.30 -9.86 -15.48
CA TYR A 13 8.60 -10.25 -16.69
C TYR A 13 7.69 -11.46 -16.44
N GLU A 14 8.19 -12.50 -15.77
CA GLU A 14 7.43 -13.69 -15.38
C GLU A 14 6.21 -13.33 -14.51
N ALA A 15 6.36 -12.38 -13.58
CA ALA A 15 5.24 -11.91 -12.78
C ALA A 15 4.15 -11.27 -13.65
N CYS A 16 4.53 -10.48 -14.66
CA CYS A 16 3.57 -9.91 -15.60
C CYS A 16 2.89 -10.98 -16.47
N GLU A 17 3.62 -12.01 -16.91
CA GLU A 17 3.06 -13.14 -17.65
C GLU A 17 2.02 -13.91 -16.84
N ARG A 18 2.28 -14.16 -15.55
CA ARG A 18 1.31 -14.81 -14.66
C ARG A 18 0.03 -13.98 -14.52
N GLU A 19 0.15 -12.68 -14.29
CA GLU A 19 -1.01 -11.78 -14.17
C GLU A 19 -1.81 -11.70 -15.48
N ALA A 20 -1.11 -11.64 -16.62
CA ALA A 20 -1.70 -11.68 -17.94
C ALA A 20 -2.52 -12.96 -18.16
N ALA A 21 -1.96 -14.12 -17.81
CA ALA A 21 -2.63 -15.42 -17.91
C ALA A 21 -3.88 -15.51 -17.01
N ILE A 22 -3.78 -15.05 -15.76
CA ILE A 22 -4.90 -15.07 -14.80
C ILE A 22 -6.05 -14.18 -15.27
N THR A 23 -5.72 -13.03 -15.86
CA THR A 23 -6.72 -12.00 -16.18
C THR A 23 -7.13 -11.96 -17.64
N GLY A 24 -6.58 -12.85 -18.47
CA GLY A 24 -6.86 -12.94 -19.91
C GLY A 24 -6.40 -11.71 -20.70
N ARG A 25 -5.40 -11.00 -20.19
CA ARG A 25 -4.86 -9.75 -20.77
C ARG A 25 -3.48 -9.98 -21.36
N SER A 26 -2.99 -9.03 -22.15
CA SER A 26 -1.58 -9.07 -22.59
C SER A 26 -0.65 -8.51 -21.50
N VAL A 27 0.63 -8.89 -21.56
CA VAL A 27 1.67 -8.37 -20.65
C VAL A 27 1.74 -6.84 -20.75
N GLU A 28 1.65 -6.28 -21.95
CA GLU A 28 1.67 -4.83 -22.17
C GLU A 28 0.49 -4.14 -21.51
N GLN A 29 -0.70 -4.76 -21.52
CA GLN A 29 -1.87 -4.21 -20.84
C GLN A 29 -1.69 -4.20 -19.32
N CYS A 30 -1.14 -5.27 -18.74
CA CYS A 30 -0.84 -5.33 -17.30
C CYS A 30 0.21 -4.28 -16.91
N VAL A 31 1.30 -4.14 -17.68
CA VAL A 31 2.34 -3.12 -17.45
C VAL A 31 1.76 -1.71 -17.57
N MET A 32 0.94 -1.44 -18.59
CA MET A 32 0.30 -0.14 -18.76
C MET A 32 -0.66 0.19 -17.63
N GLU A 33 -1.49 -0.77 -17.17
CA GLU A 33 -2.33 -0.54 -16.00
C GLU A 33 -1.48 -0.26 -14.76
N PHE A 34 -0.42 -1.01 -14.55
CA PHE A 34 0.47 -0.80 -13.41
C PHE A 34 1.05 0.62 -13.42
N LEU A 35 1.56 1.08 -14.56
CA LEU A 35 2.11 2.44 -14.71
C LEU A 35 1.05 3.52 -14.53
N LEU A 36 -0.19 3.30 -14.96
CA LEU A 36 -1.27 4.29 -14.80
C LEU A 36 -1.83 4.32 -13.37
N LYS A 37 -1.93 3.15 -12.74
CA LYS A 37 -2.59 2.99 -11.44
C LYS A 37 -1.64 3.25 -10.28
N TYR A 38 -0.45 2.66 -10.35
CA TYR A 38 0.59 2.67 -9.32
C TYR A 38 1.83 3.48 -9.70
N GLY A 39 1.88 4.03 -10.92
CA GLY A 39 2.93 4.97 -11.28
C GLY A 39 2.98 6.16 -10.31
N PRO A 40 4.14 6.82 -10.19
CA PRO A 40 4.31 7.95 -9.30
C PRO A 40 3.30 9.03 -9.67
N ARG A 41 2.27 9.19 -8.81
CA ARG A 41 1.33 10.28 -8.95
C ARG A 41 2.03 11.53 -8.44
N PRO A 42 2.19 12.57 -9.27
CA PRO A 42 2.72 13.83 -8.77
C PRO A 42 1.80 14.28 -7.64
N GLN A 43 2.34 14.43 -6.44
CA GLN A 43 1.58 15.02 -5.36
C GLN A 43 1.23 16.45 -5.76
N PRO A 44 -0.04 16.87 -5.59
CA PRO A 44 -0.40 18.25 -5.85
C PRO A 44 0.44 19.14 -4.95
N LYS A 45 1.06 20.17 -5.54
CA LYS A 45 1.71 21.23 -4.75
C LYS A 45 0.60 22.06 -4.13
N LEU A 46 0.35 21.86 -2.85
CA LEU A 46 -0.64 22.62 -2.10
C LEU A 46 -0.10 24.01 -1.76
N SER A 47 -0.96 25.02 -1.79
CA SER A 47 -0.71 26.29 -1.12
C SER A 47 -0.65 26.08 0.40
N GLU A 48 -0.15 27.08 1.13
CA GLU A 48 -0.13 27.01 2.60
C GLU A 48 -1.56 26.95 3.18
N GLU A 49 -2.50 27.68 2.59
CA GLU A 49 -3.91 27.64 2.96
C GLU A 49 -4.54 26.28 2.69
N GLU A 50 -4.28 25.69 1.51
CA GLU A 50 -4.79 24.37 1.15
C GLU A 50 -4.21 23.29 2.08
N ARG A 51 -2.93 23.38 2.41
CA ARG A 51 -2.27 22.47 3.35
C ARG A 51 -2.87 22.56 4.75
N ARG A 52 -3.11 23.78 5.24
CA ARG A 52 -3.74 24.00 6.56
C ARG A 52 -5.17 23.47 6.60
N ALA A 53 -5.98 23.80 5.60
CA ALA A 53 -7.36 23.29 5.52
C ALA A 53 -7.39 21.75 5.40
N ALA A 54 -6.43 21.14 4.71
CA ALA A 54 -6.29 19.68 4.66
C ALA A 54 -5.93 19.08 6.02
N MET A 55 -5.01 19.72 6.76
CA MET A 55 -4.64 19.30 8.11
C MET A 55 -5.82 19.40 9.08
N GLU A 56 -6.56 20.50 9.10
CA GLU A 56 -7.76 20.66 9.93
C GLU A 56 -8.81 19.57 9.65
N ARG A 57 -8.98 19.17 8.38
CA ARG A 57 -9.88 18.06 8.03
C ARG A 57 -9.39 16.72 8.56
N LEU A 58 -8.07 16.49 8.54
CA LEU A 58 -7.43 15.26 9.01
C LEU A 58 -7.46 15.16 10.54
N GLU A 59 -7.23 16.28 11.24
CA GLU A 59 -7.21 16.34 12.71
C GLU A 59 -8.52 15.85 13.35
N ARG A 60 -9.66 16.01 12.66
CA ARG A 60 -10.96 15.47 13.11
C ARG A 60 -10.99 13.95 13.25
N TYR A 61 -10.05 13.25 12.65
CA TYR A 61 -9.93 11.79 12.72
C TYR A 61 -8.81 11.33 13.65
N ILE A 62 -8.08 12.24 14.31
CA ILE A 62 -7.08 11.85 15.30
C ILE A 62 -7.79 11.14 16.46
N GLY A 63 -7.34 9.92 16.76
CA GLY A 63 -7.95 9.06 17.77
C GLY A 63 -9.27 8.41 17.35
N ALA A 64 -9.74 8.62 16.11
CA ALA A 64 -10.91 7.93 15.60
C ALA A 64 -10.53 6.50 15.18
N VAL A 65 -11.13 5.49 15.83
CA VAL A 65 -10.96 4.08 15.50
C VAL A 65 -12.31 3.49 15.11
N CYS A 66 -12.38 2.87 13.93
CA CYS A 66 -13.60 2.25 13.40
C CYS A 66 -13.30 0.81 12.97
N SER A 67 -13.10 -0.07 13.95
CA SER A 67 -12.74 -1.49 13.76
C SER A 67 -13.90 -2.46 14.01
N GLY A 68 -15.02 -1.98 14.56
CA GLY A 68 -16.10 -2.81 15.09
C GLY A 68 -15.82 -3.39 16.49
N ASP A 69 -14.60 -3.21 17.01
CA ASP A 69 -14.18 -3.61 18.35
C ASP A 69 -13.98 -2.38 19.24
N SER A 70 -14.74 -2.29 20.33
CA SER A 70 -14.69 -1.18 21.28
C SER A 70 -13.37 -1.08 22.06
N GLN A 71 -12.55 -2.13 22.04
CA GLN A 71 -11.25 -2.21 22.71
C GLN A 71 -10.07 -2.05 21.74
N SER A 72 -10.34 -1.78 20.46
CA SER A 72 -9.28 -1.67 19.44
C SER A 72 -8.32 -0.50 19.60
N ALA A 73 -8.64 0.46 20.47
CA ALA A 73 -7.76 1.57 20.86
C ALA A 73 -7.10 1.34 22.23
N ASP A 74 -7.28 0.17 22.85
CA ASP A 74 -6.64 -0.19 24.11
C ASP A 74 -5.16 -0.54 23.87
N ASN A 75 -4.30 0.40 24.23
CA ASN A 75 -2.86 0.26 24.06
C ASN A 75 -2.29 -0.93 24.85
N GLU A 76 -2.84 -1.27 26.01
CA GLU A 76 -2.34 -2.41 26.80
C GLU A 76 -2.64 -3.74 26.09
N ARG A 77 -3.80 -3.81 25.43
CA ARG A 77 -4.18 -4.97 24.61
C ARG A 77 -3.35 -5.06 23.34
N ILE A 78 -3.11 -3.93 22.68
CA ILE A 78 -2.20 -3.85 21.52
C ILE A 78 -0.80 -4.33 21.91
N ASP A 79 -0.26 -3.86 23.04
CA ASP A 79 1.05 -4.27 23.52
C ASP A 79 1.10 -5.77 23.88
N ALA A 80 0.03 -6.33 24.46
CA ALA A 80 -0.07 -7.75 24.75
C ALA A 80 -0.13 -8.62 23.48
N ASP A 81 -0.92 -8.22 22.48
CA ASP A 81 -1.01 -8.89 21.18
C ASP A 81 0.35 -8.86 20.46
N LEU A 82 1.01 -7.69 20.43
CA LEU A 82 2.35 -7.52 19.87
C LEU A 82 3.38 -8.38 20.61
N ALA A 83 3.36 -8.42 21.95
CA ALA A 83 4.28 -9.25 22.72
C ALA A 83 4.09 -10.74 22.40
N GLY A 84 2.85 -11.20 22.20
CA GLY A 84 2.53 -12.57 21.79
C GLY A 84 3.10 -12.92 20.41
N GLU A 85 2.83 -12.09 19.39
CA GLU A 85 3.31 -12.32 18.02
C GLU A 85 4.84 -12.31 17.93
N TYR A 86 5.50 -11.33 18.55
CA TYR A 86 6.96 -11.21 18.51
C TYR A 86 7.68 -12.27 19.37
N SER A 87 7.06 -12.75 20.46
CA SER A 87 7.61 -13.86 21.24
C SER A 87 7.51 -15.19 20.50
N ALA A 88 6.43 -15.43 19.75
CA ALA A 88 6.27 -16.63 18.93
C ALA A 88 7.32 -16.70 17.80
N LEU A 89 7.61 -15.58 17.14
CA LEU A 89 8.65 -15.48 16.10
C LEU A 89 10.08 -15.70 16.63
N HIS A 90 10.34 -15.43 17.91
CA HIS A 90 11.64 -15.70 18.54
C HIS A 90 11.79 -17.12 19.09
N GLN A 91 10.70 -17.89 19.22
CA GLN A 91 10.76 -19.32 19.62
C GLN A 91 10.98 -20.27 18.44
N GLU A 92 10.58 -19.91 17.22
CA GLU A 92 10.81 -20.73 16.01
C GLU A 92 12.22 -20.57 15.43
N ALA A 93 13.00 -19.59 15.91
CA ALA A 93 14.34 -19.28 15.43
C ALA A 93 15.49 -19.91 16.26
N LEU A 94 15.19 -20.83 17.18
CA LEU A 94 16.17 -21.54 18.04
C LEU A 94 16.13 -23.06 17.83
#